data_AF-A0A285CS63-F1
#
_entry.id   AF-A0A285CS63-F1
#
_cell.length_a   1.000
_cell.length_b   1.000
_cell.length_c   1.000
_cell.angle_alpha   90.00
_cell.angle_beta   90.00
_cell.angle_gamma   90.00
#
_symmetry.space_group_name_H-M   'P 1'
#
loop_
_entity.id
_entity.type
_entity.pdbx_description
1 polymer ?
#
loop_
_entity_poly.entity_id
_entity_poly.type
_entity_poly.pdbx_seq_one_letter_code
_entity_poly.pdbx_strand_id
1 'polypeptide(L)'
;MESPEEQLERFIISSKEIIGNEGVKEIEHFFNHREYEMAFEGLLIELTTIGKYPKVFNFSDWKMLGERYHLDKEAVFAVDIWEKFIEWGKSY
;
A
#
# COMPACT_ATOMS: atom_id res chain seq x y z
N MET A 1 -6.87 -2.89 -19.74
CA MET A 1 -5.79 -2.97 -18.74
C MET A 1 -6.21 -2.06 -17.61
N GLU A 2 -6.13 -2.53 -16.38
CA GLU A 2 -6.40 -1.74 -15.17
C GLU A 2 -5.31 -0.67 -15.00
N SER A 3 -5.68 0.55 -14.64
CA SER A 3 -4.72 1.62 -14.36
C SER A 3 -4.06 1.42 -12.98
N PRO A 4 -2.87 2.01 -12.71
CA PRO A 4 -2.27 1.97 -11.38
C PRO A 4 -3.22 2.47 -10.27
N GLU A 5 -4.02 3.49 -10.58
CA GLU A 5 -4.97 4.10 -9.64
C GLU A 5 -6.15 3.19 -9.33
N GLU A 6 -6.71 2.52 -10.35
CA GLU A 6 -7.77 1.50 -10.17
C GLU A 6 -7.25 0.32 -9.33
N GLN A 7 -6.00 -0.08 -9.57
CA GLN A 7 -5.34 -1.14 -8.80
C GLN A 7 -5.15 -0.73 -7.33
N LEU A 8 -4.68 0.50 -7.09
CA LEU A 8 -4.52 1.06 -5.75
C LEU A 8 -5.85 1.15 -5.00
N GLU A 9 -6.91 1.63 -5.65
CA GLU A 9 -8.24 1.71 -5.06
C GLU A 9 -8.72 0.34 -4.57
N ARG A 10 -8.54 -0.70 -5.37
CA ARG A 10 -8.88 -2.08 -4.97
C ARG A 10 -8.06 -2.56 -3.79
N PHE A 11 -6.77 -2.25 -3.74
CA PHE A 11 -5.91 -2.62 -2.61
C PHE A 11 -6.37 -1.94 -1.33
N ILE A 12 -6.70 -0.64 -1.39
CA ILE A 12 -7.28 0.11 -0.27
C ILE A 12 -8.57 -0.58 0.20
N ILE A 13 -9.53 -0.82 -0.72
CA ILE A 13 -10.80 -1.48 -0.42
C ILE A 13 -10.60 -2.84 0.25
N SER A 14 -9.69 -3.67 -0.26
CA SER A 14 -9.42 -5.01 0.27
C SER A 14 -8.79 -5.02 1.67
N SER A 15 -8.20 -3.89 2.08
CA SER A 15 -7.47 -3.73 3.33
C SER A 15 -8.30 -3.06 4.43
N LYS A 16 -9.44 -2.43 4.08
CA LYS A 16 -10.25 -1.62 5.01
C LYS A 16 -10.66 -2.35 6.28
N GLU A 17 -11.08 -3.60 6.13
CA GLU A 17 -11.55 -4.41 7.27
C GLU A 17 -10.44 -4.68 8.29
N ILE A 18 -9.17 -4.70 7.86
CA ILE A 18 -8.04 -5.13 8.69
C ILE A 18 -7.32 -3.92 9.31
N ILE A 19 -7.18 -2.83 8.56
CA ILE A 19 -6.56 -1.58 9.03
C ILE A 19 -7.53 -0.82 9.96
N GLY A 20 -8.84 -0.95 9.72
CA GLY A 20 -9.85 -0.20 10.46
C GLY A 20 -10.03 1.22 9.94
N ASN A 21 -11.11 1.86 10.39
CA ASN A 21 -11.60 3.12 9.81
C ASN A 21 -10.68 4.34 10.04
N GLU A 22 -9.80 4.31 11.04
CA GLU A 22 -8.94 5.46 11.34
C GLU A 22 -7.70 5.49 10.43
N GLY A 23 -6.95 4.38 10.34
CA GLY A 23 -5.79 4.29 9.44
C GLY A 23 -6.15 4.42 7.96
N VAL A 24 -7.34 3.96 7.55
CA VAL A 24 -7.81 4.09 6.15
C VAL A 24 -8.11 5.54 5.76
N LYS A 25 -8.53 6.41 6.69
CA LYS A 25 -8.96 7.78 6.35
C LYS A 25 -7.85 8.61 5.74
N GLU A 26 -6.63 8.50 6.27
CA GLU A 26 -5.48 9.23 5.75
C GLU A 26 -5.08 8.70 4.37
N ILE A 27 -5.10 7.37 4.19
CA ILE A 27 -4.86 6.73 2.90
C ILE A 27 -5.88 7.20 1.84
N GLU A 28 -7.17 7.22 2.19
CA GLU A 28 -8.22 7.72 1.31
C GLU A 28 -8.09 9.22 1.05
N HIS A 29 -7.63 9.99 2.03
CA HIS A 29 -7.37 11.42 1.86
C HIS A 29 -6.33 11.64 0.76
N PHE A 30 -5.16 11.01 0.84
CA PHE A 30 -4.12 11.10 -0.19
C PHE A 30 -4.63 10.61 -1.55
N PHE A 31 -5.34 9.47 -1.59
CA PHE A 31 -5.90 8.93 -2.82
C PHE A 31 -6.85 9.92 -3.52
N ASN A 32 -7.74 10.55 -2.76
CA ASN A 32 -8.71 11.52 -3.29
C ASN A 32 -8.03 12.82 -3.78
N HIS A 33 -6.86 13.16 -3.25
CA HIS A 33 -6.03 14.30 -3.70
C HIS A 33 -5.08 13.93 -4.85
N ARG A 34 -5.16 12.69 -5.37
CA ARG A 34 -4.29 12.15 -6.43
C ARG A 34 -2.82 12.03 -6.01
N GLU A 35 -2.57 11.96 -4.71
CA GLU A 35 -1.26 11.71 -4.12
C GLU A 35 -1.07 10.19 -3.96
N TYR A 36 -1.08 9.47 -5.08
CA TYR A 36 -1.18 8.00 -5.10
C TYR A 36 0.03 7.29 -4.49
N GLU A 37 1.23 7.86 -4.67
CA GLU A 37 2.46 7.37 -4.04
C GLU A 37 2.33 7.38 -2.51
N MET A 38 1.92 8.52 -1.95
CA MET A 38 1.68 8.68 -0.52
C MET A 38 0.56 7.76 -0.03
N ALA A 39 -0.55 7.66 -0.77
CA ALA A 39 -1.64 6.76 -0.43
C ALA A 39 -1.17 5.30 -0.37
N PHE A 40 -0.35 4.86 -1.34
CA PHE A 40 0.15 3.50 -1.36
C PHE A 40 1.19 3.26 -0.28
N GLU A 41 2.11 4.20 -0.06
CA GLU A 41 3.09 4.10 1.03
C GLU A 41 2.41 4.00 2.40
N GLY A 42 1.42 4.86 2.68
CA GLY A 42 0.62 4.81 3.90
C GLY A 42 -0.08 3.45 4.07
N LEU A 43 -0.60 2.89 2.98
CA LEU A 43 -1.19 1.55 2.99
C LEU A 43 -0.17 0.46 3.36
N LEU A 44 1.05 0.53 2.82
CA LEU A 44 2.12 -0.40 3.18
C LEU A 44 2.52 -0.25 4.65
N ILE A 45 2.61 0.98 5.17
CA ILE A 45 2.94 1.25 6.57
C ILE A 45 1.91 0.60 7.49
N GLU A 46 0.63 0.83 7.24
CA GLU A 46 -0.44 0.25 8.05
C GLU A 46 -0.40 -1.29 8.05
N LEU A 47 -0.33 -1.90 6.86
CA LEU A 47 -0.34 -3.36 6.72
C LEU A 47 0.88 -4.05 7.35
N THR A 48 2.07 -3.47 7.13
CA THR A 48 3.32 -4.01 7.72
C THR A 48 3.37 -3.80 9.23
N THR A 49 2.81 -2.70 9.74
CA THR A 49 2.73 -2.41 11.18
C THR A 49 1.81 -3.39 11.90
N ILE A 50 0.63 -3.68 11.35
CA ILE A 50 -0.31 -4.64 11.93
C ILE A 50 0.08 -6.10 11.66
N GLY A 51 1.01 -6.33 10.72
CA GLY A 51 1.53 -7.66 10.36
C GLY A 51 0.47 -8.58 9.75
N LYS A 52 -0.53 -8.03 9.05
CA LYS A 52 -1.65 -8.80 8.47
C LYS A 52 -1.83 -8.51 7.00
N TYR A 53 -2.10 -9.55 6.24
CA TYR A 53 -2.39 -9.44 4.81
C TYR A 53 -3.88 -9.21 4.56
N PRO A 54 -4.26 -8.38 3.56
CA PRO A 54 -5.63 -8.31 3.09
C PRO A 54 -6.09 -9.67 2.55
N LYS A 55 -7.41 -9.90 2.53
CA LYS A 55 -8.02 -11.15 2.02
C LYS A 55 -7.57 -11.48 0.60
N VAL A 56 -7.28 -10.45 -0.20
CA VAL A 56 -6.77 -10.58 -1.56
C VAL A 56 -5.40 -9.93 -1.61
N PHE A 57 -4.36 -10.71 -1.33
CA PHE A 57 -2.97 -10.28 -1.41
C PHE A 57 -2.21 -11.12 -2.43
N ASN A 58 -1.64 -10.45 -3.43
CA ASN A 58 -0.72 -11.06 -4.37
C ASN A 58 0.57 -10.24 -4.34
N PHE A 59 1.63 -10.82 -3.77
CA PHE A 59 2.88 -10.10 -3.57
C PHE A 59 3.43 -9.48 -4.86
N SER A 60 3.36 -10.18 -5.98
CA SER A 60 3.86 -9.68 -7.27
C SER A 60 3.10 -8.45 -7.75
N ASP A 61 1.77 -8.44 -7.60
CA ASP A 61 0.93 -7.31 -8.00
C ASP A 61 1.21 -6.06 -7.14
N TRP A 62 1.36 -6.25 -5.83
CA TRP A 62 1.67 -5.18 -4.88
C TRP A 62 3.07 -4.62 -5.10
N LYS A 63 4.05 -5.50 -5.31
CA LYS A 63 5.43 -5.11 -5.62
C LYS A 63 5.49 -4.32 -6.92
N MET A 64 4.82 -4.80 -7.98
CA MET A 64 4.78 -4.10 -9.26
C MET A 64 4.14 -2.71 -9.12
N LEU A 65 3.10 -2.56 -8.31
CA LEU A 65 2.49 -1.25 -8.05
C LEU A 65 3.46 -0.31 -7.30
N GLY A 66 4.19 -0.83 -6.32
CA GLY A 66 5.18 -0.05 -5.58
C GLY A 66 6.32 0.47 -6.46
N GLU A 67 6.82 -0.36 -7.38
CA GLU A 67 7.83 0.04 -8.36
C GLU A 67 7.30 1.11 -9.34
N ARG A 68 6.00 1.04 -9.71
CA ARG A 68 5.35 2.06 -10.54
C ARG A 68 5.23 3.41 -9.83
N TYR A 69 5.00 3.40 -8.52
CA TYR A 69 5.02 4.59 -7.69
C TYR A 69 6.41 4.93 -7.14
N HIS A 70 7.46 4.27 -7.62
CA HIS A 70 8.87 4.54 -7.28
C HIS A 70 9.22 4.39 -5.79
N LEU A 71 8.40 3.65 -5.04
CA LEU A 71 8.68 3.34 -3.63
C LEU A 71 9.95 2.51 -3.44
N ASP A 72 10.44 1.86 -4.51
CA ASP A 72 11.72 1.15 -4.52
C ASP A 72 12.94 2.10 -4.51
N LYS A 73 12.73 3.40 -4.70
CA LYS A 73 13.78 4.42 -4.83
C LYS A 73 13.64 5.51 -3.79
N GLU A 74 12.43 6.03 -3.62
CA GLU A 74 12.14 7.15 -2.73
C GLU A 74 10.87 6.84 -1.94
N ALA A 75 10.94 7.03 -0.63
CA ALA A 75 9.81 6.91 0.28
C ALA A 75 9.56 8.30 0.91
N VAL A 76 8.28 8.66 1.05
CA VAL A 76 7.83 9.97 1.52
C VAL A 76 7.71 10.02 3.03
N PHE A 77 7.16 8.96 3.65
CA PHE A 77 6.85 8.91 5.08
C PHE A 77 7.84 8.10 5.89
N ALA A 78 8.27 6.94 5.38
CA ALA A 78 9.14 6.02 6.10
C ALA A 78 10.23 5.48 5.19
N VAL A 79 11.47 5.94 5.40
CA VAL A 79 12.63 5.63 4.55
C VAL A 79 12.87 4.12 4.37
N ASP A 80 12.52 3.30 5.36
CA ASP A 80 12.72 1.85 5.36
C ASP A 80 11.46 1.05 4.96
N ILE A 81 10.39 1.72 4.53
CA ILE A 81 9.11 1.05 4.26
C ILE A 81 9.19 0.02 3.14
N TRP A 82 9.97 0.32 2.09
CA TRP A 82 10.08 -0.59 0.96
C TRP A 82 10.73 -1.90 1.38
N GLU A 83 11.83 -1.83 2.13
CA GLU A 83 12.53 -3.01 2.63
C GLU A 83 11.63 -3.83 3.57
N LYS A 84 10.93 -3.16 4.50
CA LYS A 84 9.93 -3.78 5.38
C LYS A 84 8.83 -4.48 4.58
N PHE A 85 8.27 -3.82 3.56
CA PHE A 85 7.25 -4.39 2.70
C PHE A 85 7.77 -5.62 1.94
N ILE A 86 8.99 -5.57 1.41
CA ILE A 86 9.57 -6.69 0.67
C ILE A 86 9.82 -7.89 1.58
N GLU A 87 10.32 -7.68 2.80
CA GLU A 87 10.52 -8.75 3.79
C GLU A 87 9.21 -9.35 4.28
N TRP A 88 8.26 -8.47 4.64
CA TRP A 88 6.92 -8.86 5.04
C TRP A 88 6.22 -9.62 3.92
N GLY A 89 6.09 -9.04 2.73
CA GLY A 89 5.35 -9.60 1.60
C GLY A 89 5.88 -10.95 1.08
N LYS A 90 7.18 -11.22 1.20
CA LYS A 90 7.78 -12.54 0.89
C LYS A 90 7.38 -13.65 1.86
N SER A 91 6.88 -13.28 3.03
CA SER A 91 6.47 -14.21 4.09
C SER A 91 4.98 -14.60 4.00
N TYR A 92 4.30 -14.22 2.90
CA TYR A 92 2.89 -14.56 2.61
C TYR A 92 2.71 -16.00 2.12
#